data_AF-A0A3B5KL92-F1
#
_entry.id   AF-A0A3B5KL92-F1
#
_cell.length_a   1.000
_cell.length_b   1.000
_cell.length_c   1.000
_cell.angle_alpha   90.00
_cell.angle_beta   90.00
_cell.angle_gamma   90.00
#
_symmetry.space_group_name_H-M   'P 1'
#
loop_
_entity.id
_entity.type
_entity.pdbx_description
1 polymer ?
#
loop_
_entity_poly.entity_id
_entity_poly.type
_entity_poly.pdbx_seq_one_letter_code
_entity_poly.pdbx_strand_id
1 'polypeptide(L)'
;ILYIRVPAARLPYRVKVSSEKRYAWCACGHSQKQPFCDGAHKTKAPSIAPLRFTPEKSKAVMLCACKETKNPPYCDGSRHVFRVEALEVHGV
;
A
#
# COMPACT_ATOMS: atom_id res chain seq x y z
N ILE A 1 -0.55 -0.77 24.79
CA ILE A 1 0.29 -0.97 23.58
C ILE A 1 -0.43 -0.33 22.42
N LEU A 2 0.10 0.74 21.85
CA LEU A 2 -0.48 1.37 20.66
C LEU A 2 -0.03 0.56 19.44
N TYR A 3 -0.97 -0.03 18.71
CA TYR A 3 -0.65 -0.76 17.49
C TYR A 3 -0.36 0.24 16.37
N ILE A 4 0.84 0.19 15.79
CA ILE A 4 1.30 1.15 14.78
C ILE A 4 1.19 0.58 13.37
N ARG A 5 1.02 1.46 12.38
CA ARG A 5 1.11 1.08 10.97
C ARG A 5 2.58 1.01 10.54
N VAL A 6 2.88 -0.10 9.89
CA VAL A 6 4.06 -0.49 9.13
C VAL A 6 4.24 0.09 7.72
N PRO A 7 5.21 0.96 7.36
CA PRO A 7 5.55 1.11 5.94
C PRO A 7 6.08 -0.22 5.39
N ALA A 8 5.39 -0.82 4.43
CA ALA A 8 5.78 -2.10 3.83
C ALA A 8 6.83 -1.95 2.73
N ALA A 9 6.80 -0.82 2.01
CA ALA A 9 7.79 -0.41 1.03
C ALA A 9 7.75 1.12 0.83
N ARG A 10 8.80 1.67 0.21
CA ARG A 10 8.89 3.09 -0.16
C ARG A 10 8.12 3.44 -1.43
N LEU A 11 7.91 2.46 -2.30
CA LEU A 11 7.17 2.59 -3.56
C LEU A 11 5.85 1.80 -3.50
N PRO A 12 4.80 2.25 -4.20
CA PRO A 12 3.54 1.50 -4.30
C PRO A 12 3.68 0.19 -5.08
N TYR A 13 2.79 -0.75 -4.79
CA TYR A 13 2.71 -2.02 -5.51
C TYR A 13 1.83 -1.87 -6.74
N ARG A 14 2.40 -2.08 -7.93
CA ARG A 14 1.63 -2.21 -9.16
C ARG A 14 1.04 -3.61 -9.25
N VAL A 15 -0.29 -3.72 -9.24
CA VAL A 15 -1.00 -5.01 -9.30
C VAL A 15 -2.09 -4.98 -10.34
N LYS A 16 -2.30 -6.11 -11.03
CA LYS A 16 -3.49 -6.31 -11.88
C LYS A 16 -4.64 -6.75 -10.99
N VAL A 17 -5.74 -6.01 -11.01
CA VAL A 17 -6.97 -6.35 -10.28
C VAL A 17 -8.10 -6.65 -11.25
N SER A 18 -9.03 -7.50 -10.84
CA SER A 18 -10.25 -7.83 -11.59
C SER A 18 -11.49 -7.27 -10.89
N SER A 19 -12.45 -6.75 -11.65
CA SER A 19 -13.74 -6.29 -11.12
C SER A 19 -14.62 -7.40 -10.56
N GLU A 20 -14.30 -8.65 -10.85
CA GLU A 20 -15.04 -9.84 -10.37
C GLU A 20 -14.48 -10.38 -9.05
N LYS A 21 -13.34 -9.86 -8.59
CA LYS A 21 -12.63 -10.36 -7.40
C LYS A 21 -12.69 -9.35 -6.26
N ARG A 22 -13.00 -9.87 -5.07
CA ARG A 22 -12.84 -9.14 -3.81
C ARG A 22 -11.41 -9.28 -3.31
N TYR A 23 -10.82 -8.16 -2.92
CA TYR A 23 -9.47 -8.09 -2.38
C TYR A 23 -9.50 -7.57 -0.94
N ALA A 24 -8.47 -7.88 -0.17
CA ALA A 24 -8.24 -7.32 1.16
C ALA A 24 -6.86 -6.65 1.18
N TRP A 25 -6.83 -5.32 1.14
CA TRP A 25 -5.58 -4.55 1.22
C TRP A 25 -5.04 -4.56 2.65
N CYS A 26 -3.73 -4.78 2.79
CA CYS A 26 -3.06 -4.73 4.07
C CYS A 26 -2.92 -3.28 4.54
N ALA A 27 -3.70 -2.88 5.56
CA ALA A 27 -3.64 -1.55 6.16
C ALA A 27 -2.62 -1.44 7.30
N CYS A 28 -2.20 -2.55 7.92
CA CYS A 28 -1.27 -2.55 9.05
C CYS A 28 0.21 -2.59 8.65
N GLY A 29 0.53 -3.02 7.43
CA GLY A 29 1.91 -3.15 6.93
C GLY A 29 2.65 -4.43 7.30
N HIS A 30 2.09 -5.27 8.19
CA HIS A 30 2.78 -6.47 8.68
C HIS A 30 2.61 -7.74 7.84
N SER A 31 1.83 -7.69 6.76
CA SER A 31 1.65 -8.85 5.89
C SER A 31 2.93 -9.18 5.14
N GLN A 32 3.20 -10.47 4.96
CA GLN A 32 4.23 -11.04 4.08
C GLN A 32 3.72 -11.21 2.62
N LYS A 33 2.43 -11.02 2.36
CA LYS A 33 1.79 -11.11 1.04
C LYS A 33 1.34 -9.73 0.51
N GLN A 34 2.15 -8.71 0.77
CA GLN A 34 1.88 -7.34 0.31
C GLN A 34 1.59 -7.30 -1.20
N PRO A 35 0.68 -6.42 -1.67
CA PRO A 35 -0.06 -5.41 -0.90
C PRO A 35 -1.29 -5.94 -0.15
N PHE A 36 -1.56 -7.25 -0.21
CA PHE A 36 -2.77 -7.87 0.34
C PHE A 36 -2.56 -8.39 1.76
N CYS A 37 -3.67 -8.59 2.48
CA CYS A 37 -3.68 -9.09 3.84
C CYS A 37 -3.55 -10.62 3.87
N ASP A 38 -2.72 -11.12 4.77
CA ASP A 38 -2.54 -12.55 5.07
C ASP A 38 -2.98 -12.97 6.47
N GLY A 39 -3.53 -12.02 7.26
CA GLY A 39 -3.97 -12.26 8.63
C GLY A 39 -2.99 -11.82 9.72
N ALA A 40 -1.77 -11.38 9.38
CA ALA A 40 -0.77 -10.93 10.36
C ALA A 40 -1.26 -9.76 11.27
N HIS A 41 -2.26 -8.99 10.82
CA HIS A 41 -2.88 -7.94 11.63
C HIS A 41 -3.47 -8.47 12.93
N LYS A 42 -4.00 -9.70 12.97
CA LYS A 42 -4.65 -10.25 14.17
C LYS A 42 -3.73 -10.34 15.38
N THR A 43 -2.42 -10.49 15.15
CA THR A 43 -1.43 -10.60 16.22
C THR A 43 -0.58 -9.34 16.35
N LYS A 44 -0.13 -8.76 15.22
CA LYS A 44 0.79 -7.61 15.22
C LYS A 44 0.10 -6.25 15.32
N ALA A 45 -1.14 -6.15 14.85
CA ALA A 45 -1.92 -4.91 14.90
C ALA A 45 -3.44 -5.17 15.00
N PRO A 46 -3.94 -5.74 16.12
CA PRO A 46 -5.32 -6.20 16.26
C PRO A 46 -6.38 -5.10 16.08
N SER A 47 -6.04 -3.84 16.33
CA SER A 47 -6.92 -2.69 16.11
C SER A 47 -6.92 -2.15 14.68
N ILE A 48 -6.15 -2.75 13.75
CA ILE A 48 -6.01 -2.29 12.37
C ILE A 48 -6.46 -3.39 11.40
N ALA A 49 -7.75 -3.37 11.08
CA ALA A 49 -8.34 -4.31 10.13
C ALA A 49 -7.91 -4.01 8.67
N PRO A 50 -7.83 -5.03 7.79
CA PRO A 50 -7.60 -4.82 6.37
C PRO A 50 -8.81 -4.16 5.69
N LEU A 51 -8.55 -3.34 4.67
CA LEU A 51 -9.62 -2.76 3.86
C LEU A 51 -10.03 -3.76 2.77
N ARG A 52 -11.29 -4.18 2.79
CA ARG A 52 -11.87 -4.99 1.72
C ARG A 52 -12.38 -4.09 0.60
N PHE A 53 -12.07 -4.43 -0.65
CA PHE A 53 -12.56 -3.68 -1.80
C PHE A 53 -12.78 -4.58 -3.02
N THR A 54 -13.68 -4.16 -3.89
CA THR A 54 -13.86 -4.70 -5.24
C THR A 54 -13.59 -3.56 -6.23
N PRO A 55 -12.65 -3.69 -7.18
CA PRO A 55 -12.42 -2.69 -8.19
C PRO A 55 -13.64 -2.57 -9.13
N GLU A 56 -13.95 -1.36 -9.60
CA GLU A 56 -15.00 -1.18 -10.61
C GLU A 56 -14.62 -1.73 -11.99
N LYS A 57 -13.32 -1.71 -12.33
CA LYS A 57 -12.79 -2.15 -13.62
C LYS A 57 -11.56 -3.02 -13.43
N SER A 58 -11.44 -4.05 -14.27
CA SER A 58 -10.24 -4.87 -14.37
C SER A 58 -9.10 -4.06 -14.99
N LYS A 59 -8.09 -3.69 -14.19
CA LYS A 59 -6.96 -2.87 -14.64
C LYS A 59 -5.73 -3.05 -13.76
N ALA A 60 -4.58 -2.55 -14.22
CA ALA A 60 -3.43 -2.35 -13.35
C ALA A 60 -3.66 -1.11 -12.46
N VAL A 61 -3.42 -1.24 -11.17
CA VAL A 61 -3.53 -0.15 -10.18
C VAL A 61 -2.29 -0.08 -9.31
N MET A 62 -2.07 1.09 -8.70
CA MET A 62 -1.01 1.30 -7.72
C MET A 62 -1.62 1.25 -6.32
N LEU A 63 -1.33 0.20 -5.56
CA LEU A 63 -1.78 0.08 -4.17
C LEU A 63 -0.74 0.63 -3.20
N CYS A 64 -1.22 1.30 -2.16
CA CYS A 64 -0.36 1.97 -1.19
C CYS A 64 0.48 0.95 -0.38
N ALA A 65 1.78 1.22 -0.31
CA ALA A 65 2.74 0.43 0.47
C ALA A 65 3.11 1.10 1.81
N CYS A 66 3.11 2.44 1.89
CA CYS A 66 3.51 3.17 3.10
C CYS A 66 2.43 3.20 4.20
N LYS A 67 1.18 2.86 3.85
CA LYS A 67 0.00 2.78 4.74
C LYS A 67 -0.47 4.13 5.29
N GLU A 68 -0.13 5.20 4.59
CA GLU A 68 -0.50 6.58 4.92
C GLU A 68 -1.26 7.30 3.82
N THR A 69 -1.71 6.56 2.81
CA THR A 69 -2.63 7.11 1.81
C THR A 69 -3.90 7.65 2.47
N LYS A 70 -4.35 8.79 2.01
CA LYS A 70 -5.66 9.38 2.30
C LYS A 70 -6.73 8.89 1.32
N ASN A 71 -6.34 8.15 0.28
CA ASN A 71 -7.22 7.51 -0.70
C ASN A 71 -7.05 5.98 -0.73
N PRO A 72 -7.30 5.26 0.39
CA PRO A 72 -7.09 3.82 0.43
C PRO A 72 -8.06 3.08 -0.50
N PRO A 73 -7.63 1.97 -1.13
CA PRO A 73 -6.33 1.29 -0.97
C PRO A 73 -5.23 1.84 -1.92
N TYR A 74 -5.52 2.88 -2.68
CA TYR A 74 -4.67 3.37 -3.76
C TYR A 74 -3.54 4.26 -3.24
N CYS A 75 -2.44 4.32 -4.00
CA CYS A 75 -1.37 5.27 -3.72
C CYS A 75 -1.78 6.68 -4.16
N ASP A 76 -1.59 7.66 -3.29
CA ASP A 76 -1.83 9.09 -3.54
C ASP A 76 -0.56 9.95 -3.40
N GLY A 77 0.60 9.30 -3.27
CA GLY A 77 1.88 10.00 -3.13
C GLY A 77 2.18 10.54 -1.72
N SER A 78 1.37 10.25 -0.69
CA SER A 78 1.53 10.78 0.69
C SER A 78 2.92 10.58 1.32
N ARG A 79 3.77 9.70 0.79
CA ARG A 79 5.17 9.51 1.20
C ARG A 79 6.19 9.52 0.07
N HIS A 80 5.84 10.01 -1.12
CA HIS A 80 6.80 10.25 -2.21
C HIS A 80 7.59 11.54 -1.96
N VAL A 81 8.21 11.71 -0.78
CA VAL A 81 9.35 12.62 -0.68
C VAL A 81 10.56 11.84 -1.19
N PHE A 82 10.66 11.73 -2.51
CA PHE A 82 11.92 11.45 -3.16
C PHE A 82 12.78 12.70 -2.94
N ARG A 83 13.60 12.70 -1.89
CA ARG A 83 14.84 13.48 -1.94
C ARG A 83 15.66 12.82 -3.05
N VAL A 84 15.48 13.33 -4.27
CA VAL A 84 16.41 13.11 -5.37
C VAL A 84 17.72 13.77 -4.94
N GLU A 85 18.56 13.06 -4.19
CA GLU A 85 19.98 13.38 -4.25
C GLU A 85 20.46 12.96 -5.64
N ALA A 86 20.66 14.00 -6.46
CA ALA A 86 21.60 14.07 -7.57
C ALA A 86 21.52 12.94 -8.62
N LEU A 87 20.57 13.08 -9.55
CA LEU A 87 20.96 13.01 -10.96
C LEU A 87 21.15 14.46 -11.42
N GLU A 88 22.32 15.02 -11.07
CA GLU A 88 22.89 16.14 -11.81
C GLU A 88 23.24 15.64 -13.21
N VAL A 89 22.25 15.60 -14.10
CA VAL A 89 22.53 15.73 -15.52
C VAL A 89 22.59 17.22 -15.80
N HIS A 90 23.75 17.81 -15.53
CA HIS A 90 24.10 19.08 -16.14
C HIS A 90 24.14 18.86 -17.64
N GLY A 91 23.05 19.26 -18.30
CA GLY A 91 23.03 19.55 -19.71
C GLY A 91 23.70 20.91 -19.95
N VAL A 92 25.03 20.89 -20.05
CA VAL A 92 25.89 21.74 -20.90
C VAL A 92 27.27 21.09 -21.00
#